data_AF-A0A6J2TLR1-F1
#
_entry.id   AF-A0A6J2TLR1-F1
#
_cell.length_a   1.000
_cell.length_b   1.000
_cell.length_c   1.000
_cell.angle_alpha   90.00
_cell.angle_beta   90.00
_cell.angle_gamma   90.00
#
_symmetry.space_group_name_H-M   'P 1'
#
loop_
_entity.id
_entity.type
_entity.pdbx_description
1 polymer ?
#
loop_
_entity_poly.entity_id
_entity_poly.type
_entity_poly.pdbx_seq_one_letter_code
_entity_poly.pdbx_strand_id
1 'polypeptide(L)'
;MNYGRKTPSTYRSNPSMYSHATGRSSTNLHSIKSRSTRSVRIPWYQRPLLKNNQYIDIQKSAMLIGLFAIFLSLFTIGTSIFDMYCYAMAAPGSTHYGYYIISYEFVYVGNKHVRNMLIVFALFSLIMALINFVTSVLLVVALRKEYERKVMPWLWTFAVFTIWRALALIFFAIVNDLYFAYNVLMVLLWTVFCLVCIYGWAVIYSLYLELVDLTKLEDLAHLRMGTMASLHASTANSLAGSRPTTPHSTVSTMPVG
;
A
#
# COMPACT_ATOMS: atom_id res chain seq x y z
N MET A 1 -0.01 -70.20 -25.80
CA MET A 1 -0.08 -69.75 -27.20
C MET A 1 -1.52 -69.88 -27.69
N ASN A 2 -2.17 -68.75 -27.99
CA ASN A 2 -3.10 -68.48 -29.11
C ASN A 2 -4.07 -69.61 -29.57
N TYR A 3 -5.39 -69.46 -29.71
CA TYR A 3 -6.19 -68.33 -30.20
C TYR A 3 -7.66 -68.47 -29.74
N GLY A 4 -8.29 -67.37 -29.33
CA GLY A 4 -9.72 -67.29 -28.99
C GLY A 4 -10.44 -66.23 -29.82
N ARG A 5 -11.28 -66.71 -30.73
CA ARG A 5 -12.07 -66.05 -31.79
C ARG A 5 -12.90 -64.85 -31.30
N LYS A 6 -12.79 -63.70 -31.99
CA LYS A 6 -13.71 -62.55 -31.90
C LYS A 6 -15.08 -62.92 -32.49
N THR A 7 -16.15 -62.71 -31.75
CA THR A 7 -17.52 -62.54 -32.29
C THR A 7 -18.19 -61.37 -31.57
N PRO A 8 -18.74 -60.38 -32.29
CA PRO A 8 -19.63 -59.39 -31.72
C PRO A 8 -21.08 -59.73 -32.08
N SER A 9 -21.96 -59.84 -31.09
CA SER A 9 -23.41 -59.81 -31.32
C SER A 9 -24.11 -59.05 -30.20
N THR A 10 -24.30 -57.75 -30.38
CA THR A 10 -25.47 -57.08 -29.78
C THR A 10 -26.00 -56.02 -30.72
N TYR A 11 -27.07 -56.44 -31.39
CA TYR A 11 -28.21 -55.70 -31.92
C TYR A 11 -28.33 -54.21 -31.53
N ARG A 12 -28.41 -53.39 -32.59
CA ARG A 12 -29.22 -52.15 -32.75
C ARG A 12 -29.89 -51.56 -31.51
N SER A 13 -29.44 -50.37 -31.12
CA SER A 13 -30.32 -49.28 -30.67
C SER A 13 -30.01 -48.01 -31.49
N ASN A 14 -31.04 -47.44 -32.10
CA ASN A 14 -30.96 -46.22 -32.92
C ASN A 14 -30.54 -45.01 -32.09
N PRO A 15 -29.60 -44.16 -32.54
CA PRO A 15 -29.52 -42.80 -32.04
C PRO A 15 -30.65 -41.96 -32.66
N SER A 16 -31.48 -41.37 -31.81
CA SER A 16 -32.55 -40.46 -32.20
C SER A 16 -31.98 -39.19 -32.85
N MET A 17 -32.39 -38.94 -34.09
CA MET A 17 -32.03 -37.80 -34.96
C MET A 17 -32.74 -36.49 -34.59
N TYR A 18 -32.98 -36.21 -33.31
CA TYR A 18 -33.58 -34.95 -32.87
C TYR A 18 -32.97 -34.47 -31.55
N SER A 19 -31.75 -33.97 -31.64
CA SER A 19 -31.17 -33.05 -30.67
C SER A 19 -30.47 -31.92 -31.41
N HIS A 20 -31.26 -31.12 -32.14
CA HIS A 20 -30.88 -29.73 -32.40
C HIS A 20 -30.98 -28.94 -31.08
N ALA A 21 -30.11 -29.28 -30.13
CA ALA A 21 -29.71 -28.36 -29.09
C ALA A 21 -28.98 -27.23 -29.81
N THR A 22 -29.51 -26.02 -29.68
CA THR A 22 -28.94 -24.77 -30.15
C THR A 22 -27.47 -24.65 -29.72
N GLY A 23 -26.57 -25.06 -30.62
CA GLY A 23 -25.11 -25.00 -30.47
C GLY A 23 -24.56 -23.58 -30.65
N ARG A 24 -25.05 -22.62 -29.88
CA ARG A 24 -24.52 -21.25 -29.84
C ARG A 24 -24.52 -20.70 -28.41
N SER A 25 -23.64 -21.22 -27.55
CA SER A 25 -23.14 -20.49 -26.37
C SER A 25 -22.15 -21.27 -25.48
N SER A 26 -21.82 -22.54 -25.74
CA SER A 26 -20.83 -23.28 -24.92
C SER A 26 -19.39 -23.21 -25.43
N THR A 27 -19.15 -22.66 -26.63
CA THR A 27 -17.82 -22.64 -27.25
C THR A 27 -16.89 -21.53 -26.75
N ASN A 28 -17.38 -20.57 -25.96
CA ASN A 28 -16.53 -19.53 -25.33
C ASN A 28 -16.11 -19.85 -23.89
N LEU A 29 -16.68 -20.88 -23.25
CA LEU A 29 -16.31 -21.25 -21.88
C LEU A 29 -15.04 -22.09 -21.80
N HIS A 30 -14.65 -22.76 -22.88
CA HIS A 30 -13.44 -23.61 -22.91
C HIS A 30 -12.18 -22.92 -23.48
N SER A 31 -12.29 -21.70 -24.01
CA SER A 31 -11.17 -20.96 -24.61
C SER A 31 -10.58 -19.88 -23.71
N ILE A 32 -11.25 -19.49 -22.62
CA ILE A 32 -10.61 -18.76 -21.52
C ILE A 32 -9.83 -19.77 -20.69
N LYS A 33 -8.77 -20.32 -21.31
CA LYS A 33 -7.58 -20.78 -20.59
C LYS A 33 -7.39 -19.82 -19.43
N SER A 34 -7.28 -20.37 -18.22
CA SER A 34 -6.70 -19.70 -17.08
C SER A 34 -5.44 -18.97 -17.56
N ARG A 35 -5.57 -17.70 -17.91
CA ARG A 35 -4.43 -16.85 -18.20
C ARG A 35 -3.72 -16.78 -16.87
N SER A 36 -2.69 -17.61 -16.73
CA SER A 36 -1.80 -17.62 -15.60
C SER A 36 -1.46 -16.17 -15.30
N THR A 37 -1.92 -15.67 -14.16
CA THR A 37 -1.63 -14.30 -13.68
C THR A 37 -0.11 -14.07 -13.58
N ARG A 38 0.67 -15.15 -13.60
CA ARG A 38 2.14 -15.18 -13.72
C ARG A 38 2.69 -14.45 -14.96
N SER A 39 1.89 -14.22 -16.00
CA SER A 39 2.32 -13.51 -17.23
C SER A 39 1.91 -12.03 -17.27
N VAL A 40 1.17 -11.52 -16.28
CA VAL A 40 0.83 -10.10 -16.25
C VAL A 40 2.08 -9.32 -15.84
N ARG A 41 2.62 -8.54 -16.77
CA ARG A 41 3.82 -7.73 -16.55
C ARG A 41 3.46 -6.58 -15.61
N ILE A 42 3.68 -6.78 -14.31
CA ILE A 42 3.40 -5.77 -13.29
C ILE A 42 4.35 -4.58 -13.51
N PRO A 43 3.83 -3.35 -13.67
CA PRO A 43 4.62 -2.12 -13.74
C PRO A 43 5.58 -1.99 -12.55
N TRP A 44 6.75 -1.40 -12.76
CA TRP A 44 7.82 -1.36 -11.76
C TRP A 44 7.40 -0.70 -10.43
N TYR A 45 6.52 0.32 -10.49
CA TYR A 45 6.01 1.02 -9.31
C TYR A 45 4.99 0.21 -8.50
N GLN A 46 4.42 -0.86 -9.06
CA GLN A 46 3.44 -1.74 -8.38
C GLN A 46 4.10 -2.98 -7.77
N ARG A 47 5.42 -3.10 -7.84
CA ARG A 47 6.15 -4.23 -7.26
C ARG A 47 6.52 -3.90 -5.81
N PRO A 48 6.22 -4.77 -4.83
CA PRO A 48 6.68 -4.56 -3.46
C PRO A 48 8.21 -4.55 -3.46
N LEU A 49 8.79 -3.52 -2.82
CA LEU A 49 10.25 -3.30 -2.80
C LEU A 49 10.91 -4.28 -1.83
N LEU A 50 10.26 -4.57 -0.71
CA LEU A 50 10.65 -5.55 0.29
C LEU A 50 9.61 -6.68 0.30
N LYS A 51 10.09 -7.91 0.41
CA LYS A 51 9.23 -9.10 0.58
C LYS A 51 9.49 -9.71 1.93
N ASN A 52 8.46 -10.34 2.50
CA ASN A 52 8.64 -11.18 3.68
C ASN A 52 9.76 -12.20 3.44
N ASN A 53 10.70 -12.25 4.38
CA ASN A 53 11.77 -13.22 4.43
C ASN A 53 11.78 -13.85 5.82
N GLN A 54 12.47 -14.97 5.99
CA GLN A 54 12.52 -15.72 7.24
C GLN A 54 12.99 -14.87 8.45
N TYR A 55 13.70 -13.76 8.21
CA TYR A 55 14.19 -12.84 9.24
C TYR A 55 13.43 -11.50 9.33
N ILE A 56 12.61 -11.17 8.32
CA ILE A 56 11.96 -9.85 8.21
C ILE A 56 10.47 -10.08 7.97
N ASP A 57 9.69 -9.83 9.02
CA ASP A 57 8.24 -9.71 8.96
C ASP A 57 7.88 -8.24 8.71
N ILE A 58 7.25 -7.99 7.56
CA ILE A 58 6.94 -6.66 7.05
C ILE A 58 5.87 -5.97 7.88
N GLN A 59 4.92 -6.72 8.47
CA GLN A 59 3.85 -6.17 9.29
C GLN A 59 4.38 -5.74 10.66
N LYS A 60 5.21 -6.57 11.28
CA LYS A 60 5.92 -6.21 12.52
C LYS A 60 6.86 -5.03 12.30
N SER A 61 7.59 -5.03 11.19
CA SER A 61 8.50 -3.94 10.83
C SER A 61 7.74 -2.63 10.59
N ALA A 62 6.60 -2.66 9.90
CA ALA A 62 5.78 -1.48 9.66
C ALA A 62 5.23 -0.86 10.96
N MET A 63 4.83 -1.69 11.94
CA MET A 63 4.43 -1.20 13.26
C MET A 63 5.58 -0.52 14.00
N LEU A 64 6.79 -1.10 13.93
CA LEU A 64 7.99 -0.50 14.53
C LEU A 64 8.33 0.84 13.85
N ILE A 65 8.25 0.91 12.52
CA ILE A 65 8.48 2.15 11.77
C ILE A 65 7.42 3.20 12.11
N GLY A 66 6.15 2.83 12.29
CA GLY A 66 5.11 3.76 12.72
C GLY A 66 5.41 4.38 14.09
N LEU A 67 5.88 3.58 15.05
CA LEU A 67 6.31 4.07 16.37
C LEU A 67 7.57 4.95 16.26
N PHE A 68 8.56 4.50 15.47
CA PHE A 68 9.76 5.28 15.19
C PHE A 68 9.43 6.64 14.57
N ALA A 69 8.48 6.72 13.63
CA ALA A 69 8.07 7.97 13.01
C ALA A 69 7.45 8.95 14.02
N ILE A 70 6.68 8.45 14.99
CA ILE A 70 6.17 9.26 16.10
C ILE A 70 7.34 9.81 16.94
N PHE A 71 8.26 8.95 17.36
CA PHE A 71 9.44 9.38 18.13
C PHE A 71 10.28 10.40 17.35
N LEU A 72 10.56 10.13 16.08
CA LEU A 72 11.32 10.99 15.20
C LEU A 72 10.69 12.37 15.04
N SER A 73 9.36 12.42 14.88
CA SER A 73 8.64 13.69 14.77
C SER A 73 8.71 14.51 16.06
N LEU A 74 8.55 13.88 17.23
CA LEU A 74 8.74 14.54 18.53
C LEU A 74 10.18 15.05 18.72
N PHE A 75 11.17 14.21 18.39
CA PHE A 75 12.57 14.60 18.42
C PHE A 75 12.83 15.81 17.52
N THR A 76 12.27 15.80 16.30
CA THR A 76 12.44 16.89 15.34
C THR A 76 11.76 18.17 15.80
N ILE A 77 10.59 18.10 16.45
CA ILE A 77 9.94 19.26 17.06
C ILE A 77 10.85 19.85 18.14
N GLY A 78 11.37 19.01 19.03
CA GLY A 78 12.28 19.43 20.11
C GLY A 78 13.56 20.09 19.59
N THR A 79 14.24 19.44 18.63
CA THR A 79 15.47 20.01 18.04
C THR A 79 15.17 21.28 17.25
N SER A 80 14.06 21.37 16.51
CA SER A 80 13.74 22.57 15.74
C SER A 80 13.46 23.79 16.64
N ILE A 81 12.80 23.58 17.78
CA ILE A 81 12.59 24.65 18.78
C ILE A 81 13.92 25.08 19.39
N PHE A 82 14.76 24.12 19.76
CA PHE A 82 16.09 24.38 20.29
C PHE A 82 16.96 25.16 19.28
N ASP A 83 17.00 24.73 18.02
CA ASP A 83 17.76 25.38 16.96
C ASP A 83 17.30 26.83 16.74
N MET A 84 15.99 27.07 16.67
CA MET A 84 15.44 28.43 16.56
C MET A 84 15.84 29.31 17.75
N TYR A 85 15.82 28.77 18.97
CA TYR A 85 16.24 29.49 20.18
C TYR A 85 17.73 29.85 20.15
N CYS A 86 18.59 28.90 19.76
CA CYS A 86 20.03 29.13 19.61
C CYS A 86 20.33 30.18 18.54
N TYR A 87 19.64 30.14 17.40
CA TYR A 87 19.82 31.14 16.35
C TYR A 87 19.27 32.52 16.72
N ALA A 88 18.18 32.58 17.47
CA ALA A 88 17.65 33.85 17.97
C ALA A 88 18.61 34.51 18.96
N MET A 89 19.23 33.71 19.83
CA MET A 89 20.21 34.21 20.78
C MET A 89 21.56 34.52 20.16
N ALA A 90 21.95 33.94 19.04
CA ALA A 90 23.14 34.32 18.28
C ALA A 90 23.00 35.68 17.54
N ALA A 91 22.17 36.60 18.05
CA ALA A 91 21.99 37.94 17.52
C ALA A 91 23.15 38.86 17.93
N PRO A 92 23.73 39.65 17.01
CA PRO A 92 24.77 40.60 17.38
C PRO A 92 24.20 41.62 18.38
N GLY A 93 24.78 41.67 19.59
CA GLY A 93 24.36 42.56 20.68
C GLY A 93 23.87 41.86 21.95
N SER A 94 23.73 40.53 21.98
CA SER A 94 23.45 39.79 23.22
C SER A 94 24.72 39.42 23.97
N THR A 95 24.77 39.76 25.26
CA THR A 95 25.85 39.37 26.18
C THR A 95 25.66 37.91 26.58
N HIS A 96 26.53 37.02 26.12
CA HIS A 96 26.48 35.59 26.44
C HIS A 96 27.55 35.23 27.48
N TYR A 97 27.11 34.71 28.62
CA TYR A 97 28.02 34.00 29.53
C TYR A 97 28.29 32.61 28.94
N GLY A 98 29.54 32.39 28.51
CA GLY A 98 30.00 31.12 27.98
C GLY A 98 29.94 30.02 29.04
N TYR A 99 28.89 29.21 29.00
CA TYR A 99 28.91 27.91 29.63
C TYR A 99 29.53 26.90 28.66
N TYR A 100 30.69 26.40 29.04
CA TYR A 100 31.60 25.48 28.32
C TYR A 100 30.99 24.17 27.76
N ILE A 101 29.68 23.94 27.92
CA ILE A 101 28.98 22.76 27.37
C ILE A 101 28.18 23.11 26.10
N ILE A 102 27.69 24.36 25.97
CA ILE A 102 26.92 24.87 24.82
C ILE A 102 27.39 26.32 24.57
N SER A 103 28.58 26.47 24.00
CA SER A 103 29.16 27.79 23.70
C SER A 103 28.43 28.42 22.52
N TYR A 104 27.60 29.45 22.71
CA TYR A 104 26.85 30.14 21.62
C TYR A 104 27.69 30.62 20.41
N GLU A 105 29.02 30.54 20.49
CA GLU A 105 29.94 30.54 19.34
C GLU A 105 29.75 29.38 18.33
N PHE A 106 28.99 28.32 18.66
CA PHE A 106 28.71 27.20 17.75
C PHE A 106 27.76 27.57 16.61
N VAL A 107 27.04 28.69 16.71
CA VAL A 107 26.15 29.20 15.65
C VAL A 107 26.98 30.05 14.71
N TYR A 108 26.74 29.94 13.40
CA TYR A 108 27.33 30.83 12.41
C TYR A 108 26.91 32.30 12.65
N VAL A 109 27.68 33.03 13.46
CA VAL A 109 27.46 34.44 13.84
C VAL A 109 27.92 35.40 12.73
N GLY A 110 28.60 34.88 11.69
CA GLY A 110 29.27 35.70 10.68
C GLY A 110 28.33 36.46 9.72
N ASN A 111 27.17 35.91 9.35
CA ASN A 111 26.28 36.52 8.35
C ASN A 111 24.79 36.39 8.72
N LYS A 112 24.11 37.54 8.81
CA LYS A 112 22.65 37.66 9.09
C LYS A 112 21.79 36.87 8.10
N HIS A 113 22.17 36.83 6.82
CA HIS A 113 21.40 36.12 5.79
C HIS A 113 21.42 34.61 6.00
N VAL A 114 22.61 34.07 6.33
CA VAL A 114 22.80 32.66 6.61
C VAL A 114 21.99 32.26 7.84
N ARG A 115 22.11 33.00 8.95
CA ARG A 115 21.33 32.73 10.17
C ARG A 115 19.81 32.76 9.93
N ASN A 116 19.31 33.76 9.21
CA ASN A 116 17.89 33.85 8.89
C ASN A 116 17.42 32.65 8.05
N MET A 117 18.27 32.16 7.14
CA MET A 117 18.00 30.95 6.36
C MET A 117 17.95 29.71 7.27
N LEU A 118 18.86 29.57 8.25
CA LEU A 118 18.84 28.46 9.22
C LEU A 118 17.57 28.48 10.09
N ILE A 119 17.12 29.67 10.52
CA ILE A 119 15.84 29.83 11.23
C ILE A 119 14.67 29.37 10.35
N VAL A 120 14.66 29.73 9.07
CA VAL A 120 13.63 29.29 8.12
C VAL A 120 13.66 27.77 7.96
N PHE A 121 14.85 27.16 7.86
CA PHE A 121 14.99 25.70 7.79
C PHE A 121 14.44 25.00 9.05
N ALA A 122 14.73 25.54 10.23
CA ALA A 122 14.21 25.01 11.49
C ALA A 122 12.68 25.15 11.57
N LEU A 123 12.12 26.29 11.14
CA LEU A 123 10.68 26.54 11.14
C LEU A 123 9.93 25.58 10.20
N PHE A 124 10.42 25.39 8.97
CA PHE A 124 9.82 24.42 8.04
C PHE A 124 9.93 22.98 8.56
N SER A 125 11.06 22.63 9.18
CA SER A 125 11.26 21.32 9.81
C SER A 125 10.27 21.09 10.95
N LEU A 126 9.97 22.12 11.75
CA LEU A 126 8.95 22.08 12.80
C LEU A 126 7.56 21.82 12.22
N ILE A 127 7.15 22.59 11.20
CA ILE A 127 5.82 22.44 10.58
C ILE A 127 5.64 21.05 9.98
N MET A 128 6.63 20.57 9.21
CA MET A 128 6.56 19.23 8.62
C MET A 128 6.63 18.14 9.69
N ALA A 129 7.35 18.33 10.80
CA ALA A 129 7.35 17.40 11.90
C ALA A 129 5.98 17.31 12.59
N LEU A 130 5.26 18.42 12.77
CA LEU A 130 3.88 18.41 13.29
C LEU A 130 2.92 17.64 12.36
N ILE A 131 3.01 17.88 11.05
CA ILE A 131 2.20 17.15 10.06
C ILE A 131 2.52 15.65 10.11
N ASN A 132 3.81 15.29 10.21
CA ASN A 132 4.22 13.89 10.32
C ASN A 132 3.84 13.24 11.64
N PHE A 133 3.79 13.99 12.73
CA PHE A 133 3.32 13.47 14.01
C PHE A 133 1.85 13.03 13.89
N VAL A 134 0.98 13.89 13.37
CA VAL A 134 -0.44 13.59 13.19
C VAL A 134 -0.64 12.41 12.23
N THR A 135 0.00 12.45 11.06
CA THR A 135 -0.13 11.37 10.08
C THR A 135 0.47 10.06 10.58
N SER A 136 1.51 10.07 11.42
CA SER A 136 2.10 8.84 12.00
C SER A 136 1.19 8.20 13.04
N VAL A 137 0.47 9.00 13.83
CA VAL A 137 -0.58 8.46 14.73
C VAL A 137 -1.70 7.82 13.91
N LEU A 138 -2.14 8.47 12.83
CA LEU A 138 -3.14 7.90 11.91
C LEU A 138 -2.65 6.60 11.26
N LEU A 139 -1.37 6.53 10.89
CA LEU A 139 -0.76 5.32 10.34
C LEU A 139 -0.83 4.16 11.33
N VAL A 140 -0.45 4.34 12.60
CA VAL A 140 -0.50 3.26 13.60
C VAL A 140 -1.92 2.73 13.79
N VAL A 141 -2.92 3.62 13.79
CA VAL A 141 -4.34 3.24 13.86
C VAL A 141 -4.77 2.50 12.58
N ALA A 142 -4.31 2.95 11.41
CA ALA A 142 -4.60 2.33 10.12
C ALA A 142 -3.98 0.93 10.03
N LEU A 143 -2.74 0.75 10.48
CA LEU A 143 -2.04 -0.54 10.52
C LEU A 143 -2.73 -1.53 11.46
N ARG A 144 -3.25 -1.09 12.61
CA ARG A 144 -3.99 -1.96 13.53
C ARG A 144 -5.31 -2.46 12.94
N LYS A 145 -5.96 -1.66 12.09
CA LYS A 145 -7.26 -1.98 11.49
C LYS A 145 -7.16 -2.40 10.02
N GLU A 146 -5.93 -2.57 9.52
CA GLU A 146 -5.60 -2.95 8.13
C GLU A 146 -6.28 -2.09 7.05
N TYR A 147 -6.50 -0.80 7.33
CA TYR A 147 -7.14 0.11 6.38
C TYR A 147 -6.18 0.66 5.33
N GLU A 148 -6.18 0.07 4.13
CA GLU A 148 -5.32 0.47 3.00
C GLU A 148 -5.35 1.97 2.69
N ARG A 149 -6.53 2.57 2.54
CA ARG A 149 -6.67 3.97 2.09
C ARG A 149 -6.15 4.98 3.11
N LYS A 150 -6.08 4.62 4.38
CA LYS A 150 -5.62 5.54 5.45
C LYS A 150 -4.11 5.61 5.57
N VAL A 151 -3.37 4.71 4.91
CA VAL A 151 -1.89 4.71 4.87
C VAL A 151 -1.36 5.78 3.89
N MET A 152 -2.15 6.13 2.87
CA MET A 152 -1.77 7.05 1.79
C MET A 152 -1.27 8.43 2.23
N PRO A 153 -1.98 9.16 3.11
CA PRO A 153 -1.53 10.49 3.54
C PRO A 153 -0.14 10.47 4.16
N TRP A 154 0.14 9.46 4.99
CA TRP A 154 1.44 9.29 5.64
C TRP A 154 2.56 9.06 4.63
N LEU A 155 2.31 8.25 3.59
CA LEU A 155 3.30 7.94 2.55
C LEU A 155 3.83 9.19 1.84
N TRP A 156 2.92 10.12 1.51
CA TRP A 156 3.27 11.36 0.83
C TRP A 156 3.95 12.36 1.77
N THR A 157 3.39 12.60 2.96
CA THR A 157 3.95 13.57 3.91
C THR A 157 5.32 13.13 4.42
N PHE A 158 5.50 11.83 4.65
CA PHE A 158 6.76 11.28 5.13
C PHE A 158 7.85 11.28 4.05
N ALA A 159 7.49 11.06 2.77
CA ALA A 159 8.43 11.20 1.64
C ALA A 159 8.95 12.64 1.52
N VAL A 160 8.04 13.63 1.49
CA VAL A 160 8.41 15.05 1.38
C VAL A 160 9.29 15.47 2.55
N PHE A 161 8.95 15.03 3.76
CA PHE A 161 9.75 15.30 4.96
C PHE A 161 11.12 14.64 4.92
N THR A 162 11.23 13.41 4.42
CA THR A 162 12.53 12.72 4.29
C THR A 162 13.44 13.47 3.32
N ILE A 163 12.90 13.94 2.19
CA ILE A 163 13.64 14.75 1.22
C ILE A 163 14.07 16.08 1.84
N TRP A 164 13.13 16.80 2.48
CA TRP A 164 13.43 18.05 3.15
C TRP A 164 14.50 17.88 4.22
N ARG A 165 14.41 16.83 5.03
CA ARG A 165 15.38 16.52 6.09
C ARG A 165 16.77 16.27 5.51
N ALA A 166 16.88 15.55 4.41
CA ALA A 166 18.15 15.34 3.72
C ALA A 166 18.76 16.65 3.23
N LEU A 167 17.95 17.55 2.66
CA LEU A 167 18.40 18.87 2.23
C LEU A 167 18.84 19.74 3.41
N ALA A 168 18.06 19.77 4.49
CA ALA A 168 18.39 20.50 5.70
C ALA A 168 19.68 19.98 6.36
N LEU A 169 19.89 18.66 6.35
CA LEU A 169 21.12 18.03 6.85
C LEU A 169 22.35 18.48 6.06
N ILE A 170 22.29 18.45 4.73
CA ILE A 170 23.40 18.89 3.88
C ILE A 170 23.72 20.37 4.13
N PHE A 171 22.69 21.21 4.20
CA PHE A 171 22.87 22.64 4.45
C PHE A 171 23.47 22.92 5.84
N PHE A 172 22.97 22.25 6.88
CA PHE A 172 23.49 22.38 8.24
C PHE A 172 24.95 21.91 8.34
N ALA A 173 25.31 20.82 7.65
CA ALA A 173 26.67 20.29 7.63
C ALA A 173 27.67 21.20 6.89
N ILE A 174 27.21 22.01 5.94
CA ILE A 174 28.07 22.97 5.23
C ILE A 174 28.25 24.26 6.03
N VAL A 175 27.17 24.77 6.63
CA VAL A 175 27.16 26.08 7.27
C VAL A 175 27.74 26.05 8.68
N ASN A 176 27.46 25.00 9.45
CA ASN A 176 27.95 24.92 10.82
C ASN A 176 29.36 24.32 10.86
N ASP A 177 30.17 24.85 11.77
CA ASP A 177 31.52 24.34 11.96
C ASP A 177 31.48 22.97 12.68
N LEU A 178 32.04 21.95 12.04
CA LEU A 178 32.16 20.60 12.58
C LEU A 178 33.31 20.48 13.59
N TYR A 179 34.03 21.54 13.91
CA TYR A 179 35.00 21.52 15.01
C TYR A 179 34.34 21.25 16.36
N PHE A 180 33.11 21.73 16.56
CA PHE A 180 32.38 21.52 17.82
C PHE A 180 31.73 20.13 17.88
N ALA A 181 32.00 19.39 18.97
CA ALA A 181 31.51 18.03 19.17
C ALA A 181 29.97 17.90 19.11
N TYR A 182 29.24 18.94 19.53
CA TYR A 182 27.78 19.00 19.43
C TYR A 182 27.30 18.92 17.97
N ASN A 183 27.88 19.74 17.08
CA ASN A 183 27.52 19.77 15.66
C ASN A 183 27.84 18.44 14.98
N VAL A 184 28.98 17.82 15.32
CA VAL A 184 29.37 16.49 14.82
C VAL A 184 28.36 15.42 15.25
N LEU A 185 28.02 15.37 16.53
CA LEU A 185 27.05 14.39 17.05
C LEU A 185 25.67 14.56 16.42
N MET A 186 25.20 15.80 16.25
CA MET A 186 23.91 16.07 15.62
C MET A 186 23.89 15.65 14.15
N VAL A 187 24.94 15.96 13.37
CA VAL A 187 25.04 15.54 11.97
C VAL A 187 25.08 14.01 11.84
N LEU A 188 25.85 13.31 12.68
CA LEU A 188 25.89 11.84 12.67
C LEU A 188 24.52 11.23 13.01
N LEU A 189 23.88 11.70 14.08
CA LEU A 189 22.59 11.21 14.52
C LEU A 189 21.50 11.48 13.47
N TRP A 190 21.50 12.66 12.85
CA TRP A 190 20.56 12.99 11.78
C TRP A 190 20.80 12.17 10.51
N THR A 191 22.06 11.80 10.23
CA THR A 191 22.40 10.93 9.10
C THR A 191 21.82 9.54 9.30
N VAL A 192 21.99 8.96 10.49
CA VAL A 192 21.38 7.66 10.85
C VAL A 192 19.86 7.72 10.73
N PHE A 193 19.24 8.78 11.25
CA PHE A 193 17.79 8.96 11.13
C PHE A 193 17.32 9.08 9.67
N CYS A 194 18.06 9.76 8.79
CA CYS A 194 17.71 9.81 7.36
C CYS A 194 17.74 8.42 6.71
N LEU A 195 18.74 7.60 7.01
CA LEU A 195 18.81 6.23 6.49
C LEU A 195 17.62 5.37 6.96
N VAL A 196 17.28 5.47 8.26
CA VAL A 196 16.12 4.77 8.82
C VAL A 196 14.81 5.29 8.21
N CYS A 197 14.71 6.59 7.89
CA CYS A 197 13.54 7.14 7.20
C CYS A 197 13.35 6.56 5.81
N ILE A 198 14.43 6.49 5.01
CA ILE A 198 14.38 5.90 3.66
C ILE A 198 13.96 4.43 3.74
N TYR A 199 14.56 3.67 4.66
CA TYR A 199 14.19 2.28 4.90
C TYR A 199 12.73 2.15 5.36
N GLY A 200 12.30 2.95 6.33
CA GLY A 200 10.95 2.93 6.87
C GLY A 200 9.88 3.28 5.85
N TRP A 201 10.16 4.25 4.98
CA TRP A 201 9.29 4.58 3.86
C TRP A 201 9.15 3.39 2.90
N ALA A 202 10.24 2.72 2.55
CA ALA A 202 10.22 1.54 1.67
C ALA A 202 9.45 0.36 2.28
N VAL A 203 9.55 0.14 3.60
CA VAL A 203 8.79 -0.89 4.33
C VAL A 203 7.29 -0.63 4.23
N ILE A 204 6.83 0.58 4.57
CA ILE A 204 5.40 0.89 4.57
C ILE A 204 4.85 0.97 3.14
N TYR A 205 5.65 1.44 2.18
CA TYR A 205 5.29 1.40 0.76
C TYR A 205 5.07 -0.05 0.27
N SER A 206 5.96 -0.96 0.67
CA SER A 206 5.84 -2.38 0.31
C SER A 206 4.60 -3.02 0.94
N LEU A 207 4.35 -2.75 2.23
CA LEU A 207 3.15 -3.21 2.93
C LEU A 207 1.87 -2.65 2.28
N TYR A 208 1.87 -1.36 1.91
CA TYR A 208 0.74 -0.73 1.23
C TYR A 208 0.39 -1.46 -0.07
N LEU A 209 1.40 -1.82 -0.88
CA LEU A 209 1.19 -2.56 -2.12
C LEU A 209 0.62 -3.97 -1.85
N GLU A 210 1.07 -4.65 -0.79
CA GLU A 210 0.54 -5.95 -0.39
C GLU A 210 -0.94 -5.87 0.01
N LEU A 211 -1.33 -4.86 0.81
CA LEU A 211 -2.73 -4.68 1.21
C LEU A 211 -3.63 -4.41 0.00
N VAL A 212 -3.19 -3.56 -0.94
CA VAL A 212 -3.98 -3.25 -2.15
C VAL A 212 -4.17 -4.48 -3.03
N ASP A 213 -3.16 -5.35 -3.13
CA ASP A 213 -3.27 -6.57 -3.92
C ASP A 213 -4.24 -7.56 -3.24
N LEU A 214 -4.20 -7.66 -1.91
CA LEU A 214 -5.15 -8.46 -1.14
C LEU A 214 -6.60 -7.96 -1.29
N THR A 215 -6.85 -6.65 -1.17
CA THR A 215 -8.19 -6.08 -1.35
C THR A 215 -8.73 -6.34 -2.76
N LYS A 216 -7.89 -6.23 -3.79
CA LYS A 216 -8.30 -6.57 -5.17
C LYS A 216 -8.62 -8.05 -5.34
N LEU A 217 -7.87 -8.94 -4.70
CA LEU A 217 -8.12 -10.38 -4.74
C LEU A 217 -9.42 -10.73 -4.01
N GLU A 218 -9.70 -10.07 -2.89
CA GLU A 218 -10.95 -10.19 -2.14
C GLU A 218 -12.15 -9.72 -2.98
N ASP A 219 -12.08 -8.52 -3.57
CA ASP A 219 -13.12 -8.00 -4.46
C ASP A 219 -13.37 -8.93 -5.66
N LEU A 220 -12.30 -9.47 -6.26
CA LEU A 220 -12.41 -10.41 -7.38
C LEU A 220 -13.04 -11.74 -6.93
N ALA A 221 -12.69 -12.23 -5.74
CA ALA A 221 -13.30 -13.42 -5.15
C ALA A 221 -14.80 -13.20 -4.87
N HIS A 222 -15.17 -12.06 -4.28
CA HIS A 222 -16.57 -11.69 -4.08
C HIS A 222 -17.34 -11.59 -5.39
N LEU A 223 -16.77 -10.97 -6.42
CA LEU A 223 -17.37 -10.91 -7.75
C LEU A 223 -17.54 -12.29 -8.38
N ARG A 224 -16.55 -13.19 -8.25
CA ARG A 224 -16.65 -14.56 -8.75
C ARG A 224 -17.65 -15.40 -7.98
N MET A 225 -17.70 -15.29 -6.65
CA MET A 225 -18.68 -15.97 -5.82
C MET A 225 -20.09 -15.47 -6.11
N GLY A 226 -20.28 -14.15 -6.26
CA GLY A 226 -21.55 -13.56 -6.70
C GLY A 226 -21.95 -13.99 -8.11
N THR A 227 -20.99 -14.09 -9.04
CA THR A 227 -21.24 -14.58 -10.39
C THR A 227 -21.61 -16.07 -10.38
N MET A 228 -20.92 -16.91 -9.60
CA MET A 228 -21.24 -18.33 -9.45
C MET A 228 -22.58 -18.55 -8.75
N ALA A 229 -22.93 -17.74 -7.76
CA ALA A 229 -24.24 -17.75 -7.13
C ALA A 229 -25.34 -17.32 -8.13
N SER A 230 -25.09 -16.31 -8.96
CA SER A 230 -26.03 -15.88 -10.01
C SER A 230 -26.17 -16.92 -11.13
N LEU A 231 -25.07 -17.58 -11.51
CA LEU A 231 -25.08 -18.69 -12.45
C LEU A 231 -25.87 -19.86 -11.87
N HIS A 232 -25.62 -20.23 -10.61
CA HIS A 232 -26.36 -21.30 -9.93
C HIS A 232 -27.85 -20.96 -9.80
N ALA A 233 -28.21 -19.72 -9.48
CA ALA A 233 -29.60 -19.25 -9.45
C ALA A 233 -30.26 -19.28 -10.84
N SER A 234 -29.53 -18.89 -11.89
CA SER A 234 -30.03 -18.96 -13.27
C SER A 234 -30.16 -20.39 -13.79
N THR A 235 -29.27 -21.31 -13.40
CA THR A 235 -29.39 -22.74 -13.73
C THR A 235 -30.45 -23.44 -12.88
N ALA A 236 -30.62 -23.07 -11.61
CA ALA A 236 -31.66 -23.62 -10.74
C ALA A 236 -33.06 -23.18 -11.17
N ASN A 237 -33.23 -21.91 -11.57
CA ASN A 237 -34.49 -21.43 -12.16
C ASN A 237 -34.74 -21.99 -13.57
N SER A 238 -33.70 -22.46 -14.28
CA SER A 238 -33.88 -23.17 -15.55
C SER A 238 -34.24 -24.65 -15.40
N LEU A 239 -33.90 -25.30 -14.28
CA LEU A 239 -34.33 -26.66 -13.96
C LEU A 239 -35.76 -26.72 -13.39
N ALA A 240 -36.21 -25.65 -12.72
CA ALA A 240 -37.56 -25.55 -12.18
C ALA A 240 -38.50 -24.77 -13.14
N GLY A 241 -38.80 -25.37 -14.29
CA GLY A 241 -40.07 -25.14 -14.98
C GLY A 241 -40.14 -23.96 -15.96
N SER A 242 -39.59 -24.14 -17.15
CA SER A 242 -40.17 -23.54 -18.37
C SER A 242 -41.04 -24.57 -19.08
N ARG A 243 -42.25 -24.82 -18.55
CA ARG A 243 -43.31 -25.46 -19.35
C ARG A 243 -43.80 -24.42 -20.36
N PRO A 244 -43.67 -24.65 -21.68
CA PRO A 244 -44.38 -23.83 -22.65
C PRO A 244 -45.87 -24.19 -22.54
N THR A 245 -46.66 -23.37 -21.86
CA THR A 245 -48.12 -23.40 -22.01
C THR A 245 -48.46 -22.70 -23.31
N THR A 246 -48.51 -23.45 -24.41
CA THR A 246 -49.19 -22.98 -25.63
C THR A 246 -50.70 -23.25 -25.46
N PRO A 247 -51.58 -22.24 -25.61
CA PRO A 247 -53.01 -22.45 -25.53
C PRO A 247 -53.51 -22.78 -26.94
N HIS A 248 -53.85 -24.04 -27.20
CA HIS A 248 -54.69 -24.36 -28.36
C HIS A 248 -55.80 -25.34 -27.98
N SER A 249 -56.98 -24.73 -27.82
CA SER A 249 -58.31 -25.23 -28.23
C SER A 249 -58.69 -26.66 -27.81
N THR A 250 -59.35 -26.77 -26.66
CA THR A 250 -60.35 -27.82 -26.41
C THR A 250 -61.51 -27.65 -27.39
N VAL A 251 -61.63 -28.56 -28.36
CA VAL A 251 -62.84 -28.72 -29.18
C VAL A 251 -63.97 -29.17 -28.24
N SER A 252 -65.04 -28.38 -28.22
CA SER A 252 -66.27 -28.62 -27.50
C SER A 252 -66.96 -29.88 -28.02
N THR A 253 -67.20 -30.86 -27.16
CA THR A 253 -68.24 -31.87 -27.36
C THR A 253 -69.26 -31.70 -26.25
N MET A 254 -70.29 -30.89 -26.51
CA MET A 254 -71.56 -30.99 -25.78
C MET A 254 -72.31 -32.22 -26.28
N PRO A 255 -72.87 -33.07 -25.40
CA PRO A 255 -74.01 -33.89 -25.74
C PRO A 255 -75.33 -33.24 -25.30
N VAL A 256 -76.41 -33.79 -25.86
CA VAL A 256 -77.83 -33.72 -25.47
C VAL A 256 -78.70 -32.70 -26.21
N GLY A 257 -79.71 -33.23 -26.93
CA GLY A 257 -80.88 -32.51 -27.42
C GLY A 257 -81.31 -32.93 -28.81
#